data_AF-A0A1V5BYS5-F1
#
_entry.id   AF-A0A1V5BYS5-F1
#
_cell.length_a   1.000
_cell.length_b   1.000
_cell.length_c   1.000
_cell.angle_alpha   90.00
_cell.angle_beta   90.00
_cell.angle_gamma   90.00
#
_symmetry.space_group_name_H-M   'P 1'
#
loop_
_entity.id
_entity.type
_entity.pdbx_description
1 polymer ?
#
loop_
_entity_poly.entity_id
_entity_poly.type
_entity_poly.pdbx_seq_one_letter_code
_entity_poly.pdbx_strand_id
1 'polypeptide(L)' 'MQINSHNTESAIEIERRMLDEMAIEYGIQDSRVIAQSQKLDQLIVDEQKRRIPRD' A
#
# COMPACT_ATOMS: atom_id res chain seq x y z
N MET A 1 -19.29 -16.92 -1.51
CA MET A 1 -18.11 -16.49 -0.71
C MET A 1 -17.37 -15.42 -1.50
N GLN A 2 -17.47 -14.15 -1.11
CA GLN A 2 -16.74 -13.02 -1.71
C GLN A 2 -16.27 -12.14 -0.55
N ILE A 3 -15.06 -12.34 -0.04
CA ILE A 3 -14.52 -11.58 1.11
C ILE A 3 -13.09 -11.06 0.84
N ASN A 4 -12.46 -11.40 -0.30
CA ASN A 4 -11.02 -11.16 -0.47
C ASN A 4 -10.65 -9.75 -0.97
N SER A 5 -11.56 -9.05 -1.65
CA SER A 5 -11.27 -7.70 -2.17
C SER A 5 -11.36 -6.60 -1.10
N HIS A 6 -12.26 -6.75 -0.13
CA HIS A 6 -12.46 -5.73 0.91
C HIS A 6 -11.26 -5.63 1.89
N ASN A 7 -10.64 -6.77 2.21
CA ASN A 7 -9.48 -6.80 3.12
C ASN A 7 -8.22 -6.16 2.51
N THR A 8 -8.05 -6.22 1.18
CA THR A 8 -6.84 -5.74 0.52
C THR A 8 -6.90 -4.23 0.29
N GLU A 9 -8.07 -3.68 -0.05
CA GLU A 9 -8.30 -2.23 -0.10
C GLU A 9 -8.06 -1.59 1.28
N SER A 10 -8.58 -2.20 2.35
CA SER A 10 -8.32 -1.73 3.72
C SER A 10 -6.84 -1.80 4.12
N ALA A 11 -6.09 -2.82 3.66
CA ALA A 11 -4.66 -2.90 3.94
C ALA A 11 -3.87 -1.77 3.25
N ILE A 12 -4.19 -1.44 2.00
CA ILE A 12 -3.56 -0.33 1.28
C ILE A 12 -3.85 1.01 1.96
N GLU A 13 -5.08 1.23 2.43
CA GLU A 13 -5.45 2.45 3.15
C GLU A 13 -4.70 2.61 4.48
N ILE A 14 -4.55 1.53 5.24
CA ILE A 14 -3.78 1.53 6.51
C ILE A 14 -2.31 1.87 6.23
N GLU A 15 -1.70 1.21 5.25
CA GLU A 15 -0.29 1.40 4.91
C GLU A 15 -0.03 2.81 4.33
N ARG A 16 -1.00 3.39 3.61
CA ARG A 16 -0.96 4.79 3.16
C ARG A 16 -0.99 5.75 4.35
N ARG A 17 -1.92 5.56 5.29
CA ARG A 17 -1.99 6.44 6.48
C ARG A 17 -0.70 6.38 7.30
N MET A 18 -0.15 5.19 7.48
CA MET A 18 1.13 5.02 8.17
C MET A 18 2.28 5.72 7.43
N LEU A 19 2.31 5.65 6.09
CA LEU A 19 3.32 6.36 5.31
C LEU A 19 3.20 7.88 5.46
N ASP A 20 1.97 8.43 5.45
CA ASP A 20 1.72 9.86 5.66
C ASP A 20 2.20 10.30 7.05
N GLU A 21 1.87 9.53 8.10
CA GLU A 21 2.32 9.79 9.47
C GLU A 21 3.86 9.77 9.58
N MET A 22 4.51 8.75 9.00
CA MET A 22 5.97 8.63 9.01
C MET A 22 6.64 9.76 8.21
N ALA A 23 6.07 10.19 7.09
CA ALA A 23 6.59 11.29 6.29
C ALA A 23 6.53 12.63 7.06
N ILE A 24 5.49 12.83 7.88
CA ILE A 24 5.35 13.99 8.76
C ILE A 24 6.36 13.91 9.92
N GLU A 25 6.51 12.74 10.56
CA GLU A 25 7.34 12.57 11.75
C GLU A 25 8.85 12.58 11.43
N TYR A 26 9.25 11.89 10.35
CA TYR A 26 10.67 11.64 10.04
C TYR A 26 11.15 12.36 8.78
N GLY A 27 10.22 12.82 7.93
CA GLY A 27 10.54 13.46 6.66
C GLY A 27 10.62 12.46 5.50
N ILE A 28 10.29 12.94 4.29
CA ILE A 28 10.20 12.12 3.07
C ILE A 28 11.50 11.46 2.62
N GLN A 29 12.66 11.95 3.11
CA GLN A 29 13.97 11.40 2.77
C GLN A 29 14.46 10.34 3.79
N ASP A 30 13.72 10.11 4.88
CA ASP A 30 14.06 9.07 5.85
C ASP A 30 13.99 7.69 5.18
N SER A 31 15.01 6.86 5.40
CA SER A 31 15.12 5.54 4.76
C SER A 31 13.96 4.61 5.08
N ARG A 32 13.34 4.76 6.26
CA ARG A 32 12.16 3.99 6.67
C ARG A 32 10.93 4.43 5.92
N VAL A 33 10.77 5.74 5.68
CA VAL A 33 9.67 6.31 4.87
C VAL A 33 9.78 5.83 3.43
N ILE A 34 11.00 5.82 2.87
CA ILE A 34 11.25 5.30 1.52
C ILE A 34 10.92 3.81 1.42
N ALA A 35 11.39 3.00 2.37
CA ALA A 35 11.09 1.57 2.39
C ALA A 35 9.58 1.29 2.52
N GLN A 36 8.89 2.07 3.37
CA GLN A 36 7.44 1.98 3.54
C GLN A 36 6.68 2.36 2.26
N SER A 37 7.15 3.38 1.53
CA SER A 37 6.60 3.76 0.22
C SER A 37 6.73 2.63 -0.80
N GLN A 38 7.90 2.00 -0.89
CA GLN A 38 8.14 0.89 -1.82
C GLN A 38 7.25 -0.32 -1.52
N LYS A 39 7.00 -0.61 -0.23
CA LYS A 39 6.08 -1.66 0.19
C LYS A 39 4.64 -1.34 -0.25
N LEU A 40 4.19 -0.10 -0.07
CA LEU A 40 2.86 0.34 -0.49
C LEU A 40 2.68 0.25 -2.01
N ASP A 41 3.68 0.68 -2.78
CA ASP A 41 3.67 0.58 -4.24
C ASP A 41 3.52 -0.88 -4.71
N GLN A 42 4.24 -1.80 -4.07
CA GLN A 42 4.15 -3.23 -4.40
C GLN A 42 2.74 -3.78 -4.13
N LEU A 43 2.11 -3.40 -3.01
CA LEU A 43 0.74 -3.82 -2.68
C LEU A 43 -0.27 -3.30 -3.70
N ILE A 44 -0.13 -2.04 -4.14
CA ILE A 44 -1.00 -1.45 -5.16
C ILE A 44 -0.85 -2.19 -6.48
N VAL A 45 0.38 -2.47 -6.91
CA VAL A 45 0.66 -3.22 -8.14
C VAL A 45 0.04 -4.63 -8.08
N ASP A 46 0.18 -5.32 -6.96
CA ASP A 46 -0.35 -6.67 -6.81
C ASP A 46 -1.88 -6.68 -6.82
N GLU A 47 -2.52 -5.69 -6.20
CA GLU A 47 -3.97 -5.52 -6.25
C GLU A 47 -4.47 -5.18 -7.66
N GLN A 48 -3.76 -4.31 -8.38
CA GLN A 48 -4.09 -4.00 -9.78
C GLN A 48 -3.98 -5.25 -10.67
N LYS A 49 -2.91 -6.05 -10.53
CA LYS A 49 -2.73 -7.30 -11.27
C LYS A 49 -3.83 -8.32 -11.00
N ARG A 50 -4.40 -8.35 -9.79
CA ARG A 50 -5.54 -9.21 -9.46
C ARG A 50 -6.84 -8.76 -10.12
N ARG A 51 -6.99 -7.45 -10.40
CA ARG A 51 -8.18 -6.86 -11.04
C ARG A 51 -8.14 -6.92 -12.55
N ILE A 52 -6.96 -7.01 -13.16
CA ILE A 52 -6.84 -7.21 -14.61
C ILE A 52 -7.22 -8.66 -14.92
N PRO A 53 -8.32 -8.92 -15.67
CA PRO A 53 -8.65 -10.27 -16.08
C PRO A 53 -7.54 -10.77 -17.00
N ARG A 54 -6.92 -11.90 -16.63
CA ARG A 54 -6.07 -12.65 -17.55
C ARG A 54 -6.99 -13.39 -18.51
N ASP A 55 -7.18 -12.85 -19.71
CA ASP A 55 -7.64 -13.60 -20.87
C ASP A 55 -6.71 -14.79 -21.15
#